data_AF-A0A3D8HV89-F1
#
_entry.id   AF-A0A3D8HV89-F1
#
_cell.length_a   1.000
_cell.length_b   1.000
_cell.length_c   1.000
_cell.angle_alpha   90.00
_cell.angle_beta   90.00
_cell.angle_gamma   90.00
#
_symmetry.space_group_name_H-M   'P 1'
#
loop_
_entity.id
_entity.type
_entity.pdbx_description
1 polymer ?
#
loop_
_entity_poly.entity_id
_entity_poly.type
_entity_poly.pdbx_seq_one_letter_code
_entity_poly.pdbx_strand_id
1 'polypeptide(L)' 'MKKYLSIALMAVIPSFALADCASLMQKYDAPDPASKTMNQIQRWVSKKVTDSADAKALESCMVAQAADNPNKEQVAGK' A
#
# COMPACT_ATOMS: atom_id res chain seq x y z
N MET A 1 -20.62 1.46 43.71
CA MET A 1 -19.43 2.26 43.38
C MET A 1 -18.51 1.44 42.51
N LYS A 2 -18.07 2.01 41.39
CA LYS A 2 -16.81 1.73 40.69
C LYS A 2 -16.62 0.34 40.07
N LYS A 3 -16.08 0.17 38.86
CA LYS A 3 -15.57 1.09 37.84
C LYS A 3 -15.16 0.16 36.67
N TYR A 4 -15.50 0.57 35.45
CA TYR A 4 -14.75 0.27 34.23
C TYR A 4 -14.47 -1.20 33.91
N LEU A 5 -15.45 -1.88 33.30
CA LEU A 5 -15.15 -3.01 32.43
C LEU A 5 -14.66 -2.46 31.07
N SER A 6 -13.48 -1.83 31.13
CA SER A 6 -12.71 -1.39 29.98
C SER A 6 -11.96 -2.60 29.45
N ILE A 7 -12.58 -3.38 28.58
CA ILE A 7 -11.89 -4.48 27.91
C ILE A 7 -12.04 -4.31 26.40
N ALA A 8 -10.97 -3.74 25.84
CA ALA A 8 -10.41 -4.05 24.54
C ALA A 8 -11.40 -4.03 23.36
N LEU A 9 -11.65 -2.81 22.87
CA LEU A 9 -11.82 -2.61 21.43
C LEU A 9 -10.46 -2.94 20.79
N MET A 10 -10.17 -4.23 20.61
CA MET A 10 -9.13 -4.67 19.69
C MET A 10 -9.56 -4.16 18.31
N ALA A 11 -8.90 -3.10 17.88
CA ALA A 11 -8.89 -2.67 16.50
C ALA A 11 -8.50 -3.90 15.67
N VAL A 12 -9.50 -4.54 15.07
CA VAL A 12 -9.31 -5.52 14.00
C VAL A 12 -8.79 -4.71 12.84
N ILE A 13 -7.49 -4.46 12.84
CA ILE A 13 -6.79 -3.92 11.69
C ILE A 13 -7.03 -4.95 10.57
N PRO A 14 -7.62 -4.56 9.43
CA PRO A 14 -7.87 -5.50 8.35
C PRO A 14 -6.53 -5.86 7.70
N SER A 15 -5.85 -6.87 8.26
CA SER A 15 -4.58 -7.42 7.78
C SER A 15 -4.69 -8.07 6.38
N PHE A 16 -5.90 -8.13 5.81
CA PHE A 16 -6.17 -8.73 4.50
C PHE A 16 -5.65 -7.90 3.32
N ALA A 17 -5.38 -6.60 3.49
CA ALA A 17 -4.85 -5.76 2.41
C ALA A 17 -3.33 -5.94 2.16
N LEU A 18 -2.57 -6.40 3.17
CA LEU A 18 -1.11 -6.54 3.07
C LEU A 18 -0.67 -7.85 2.40
N ALA A 19 -1.40 -8.95 2.65
CA ALA A 19 -1.08 -10.25 2.05
C ALA A 19 -1.36 -10.31 0.54
N ASP A 20 -2.41 -9.60 0.10
CA ASP A 20 -2.77 -9.50 -1.32
C ASP A 20 -1.71 -8.72 -2.10
N CYS A 21 -1.10 -7.70 -1.47
CA CYS A 21 -0.14 -6.86 -2.14
C CYS A 21 1.19 -7.53 -2.46
N ALA A 22 1.83 -8.21 -1.50
CA ALA A 22 3.08 -8.92 -1.77
C ALA A 22 2.87 -10.02 -2.84
N SER A 23 1.72 -10.69 -2.78
CA SER A 23 1.33 -11.71 -3.76
C SER A 23 1.11 -11.12 -5.15
N LEU A 24 0.41 -9.99 -5.27
CA LEU A 24 0.20 -9.28 -6.54
C LEU A 24 1.50 -8.70 -7.09
N MET A 25 2.35 -8.12 -6.24
CA MET A 25 3.66 -7.62 -6.62
C MET A 25 4.53 -8.74 -7.19
N GLN A 26 4.53 -9.91 -6.55
CA GLN A 26 5.26 -11.07 -7.07
C GLN A 26 4.64 -11.61 -8.36
N LYS A 27 3.31 -11.69 -8.44
CA LYS A 27 2.57 -12.18 -9.62
C LYS A 27 2.89 -11.37 -10.87
N TYR A 28 3.01 -10.05 -10.73
CA TYR A 28 3.24 -9.12 -11.85
C TYR A 28 4.69 -8.65 -12.00
N ASP A 29 5.62 -9.19 -11.21
CA ASP A 29 7.01 -8.73 -11.16
C ASP A 29 7.11 -7.20 -10.99
N ALA A 30 6.37 -6.70 -9.99
CA ALA A 30 6.21 -5.28 -9.76
C ALA A 30 7.52 -4.65 -9.25
N PRO A 31 7.87 -3.44 -9.75
CA PRO A 31 9.05 -2.73 -9.27
C PRO A 31 8.83 -2.28 -7.83
N ASP A 32 9.94 -2.05 -7.12
CA ASP A 32 9.93 -1.43 -5.79
C ASP A 32 9.15 -0.10 -5.81
N PRO A 33 7.99 0.01 -5.10
CA PRO A 33 7.17 1.20 -5.09
C PRO A 33 7.88 2.42 -4.50
N ALA A 34 8.79 2.20 -3.54
CA ALA A 34 9.57 3.26 -2.91
C ALA A 34 10.48 4.00 -3.91
N SER A 35 10.87 3.33 -5.00
CA SER A 35 11.70 3.88 -6.07
C SER A 35 10.93 4.63 -7.16
N LYS A 36 9.59 4.68 -7.10
CA LYS A 36 8.73 5.22 -8.15
C LYS A 36 7.93 6.43 -7.69
N THR A 37 7.55 7.28 -8.65
CA THR A 37 6.52 8.30 -8.43
C THR A 37 5.13 7.72 -8.63
N MET A 38 4.10 8.37 -8.09
CA MET A 38 2.70 7.95 -8.25
C MET A 38 2.32 7.80 -9.72
N ASN A 39 2.75 8.73 -10.57
CA ASN A 39 2.52 8.67 -12.02
C ASN A 39 3.25 7.49 -12.69
N GLN A 40 4.44 7.11 -12.19
CA GLN A 40 5.17 5.96 -12.71
C GLN A 40 4.51 4.64 -12.31
N ILE A 41 3.99 4.55 -11.08
CA ILE A 41 3.22 3.40 -10.59
C ILE A 41 1.98 3.21 -11.47
N GLN A 42 1.17 4.26 -11.65
CA GLN A 42 -0.03 4.22 -12.50
C GLN A 42 0.25 3.80 -13.94
N ARG A 43 1.28 4.39 -14.55
CA ARG A 43 1.68 4.05 -15.93
C ARG A 43 2.19 2.62 -16.05
N TRP A 44 2.84 2.10 -15.02
CA TRP A 44 3.34 0.72 -15.03
C TRP A 44 2.18 -0.26 -14.86
N VAL A 45 1.30 -0.06 -13.87
CA VAL A 45 0.13 -0.91 -13.60
C VAL A 45 -0.77 -0.99 -14.83
N SER A 46 -1.15 0.14 -15.41
CA SER A 46 -2.00 0.19 -16.62
C SER A 46 -1.39 -0.49 -17.86
N LYS A 47 -0.07 -0.65 -17.91
CA LYS A 47 0.63 -1.30 -19.03
C LYS A 47 0.89 -2.79 -18.79
N LYS A 48 1.03 -3.21 -17.54
CA LYS A 48 1.51 -4.55 -17.16
C LYS A 48 0.44 -5.44 -16.58
N VAL A 49 -0.61 -4.86 -16.00
CA VAL A 49 -1.71 -5.59 -15.39
C VAL A 49 -2.93 -5.49 -16.28
N THR A 50 -3.36 -6.63 -16.83
CA THR A 50 -4.51 -6.71 -17.73
C THR A 50 -5.83 -6.95 -17.00
N ASP A 51 -5.77 -7.54 -15.80
CA ASP A 51 -6.93 -7.75 -14.95
C ASP A 51 -7.27 -6.46 -14.20
N SER A 52 -8.51 -6.00 -14.31
CA SER A 52 -8.92 -4.72 -13.76
C SER A 52 -9.05 -4.71 -12.24
N ALA A 53 -9.32 -5.87 -11.62
CA ALA A 53 -9.39 -6.00 -10.17
C ALA A 53 -7.98 -5.98 -9.58
N ASP A 54 -7.07 -6.76 -10.16
CA ASP A 54 -5.67 -6.80 -9.76
C ASP A 54 -4.98 -5.45 -9.99
N ALA A 55 -5.29 -4.76 -11.09
CA ALA A 55 -4.73 -3.44 -11.37
C ALA A 55 -5.09 -2.44 -10.26
N LYS A 56 -6.36 -2.40 -9.87
CA LYS A 56 -6.84 -1.49 -8.82
C LYS A 56 -6.23 -1.83 -7.46
N ALA A 57 -6.16 -3.11 -7.11
CA ALA A 57 -5.59 -3.57 -5.85
C ALA A 57 -4.08 -3.28 -5.78
N LEU A 58 -3.34 -3.61 -6.86
CA LEU A 58 -1.91 -3.41 -6.94
C LEU A 58 -1.53 -1.93 -6.96
N GLU A 59 -2.24 -1.08 -7.72
CA GLU A 59 -2.03 0.37 -7.71
C GLU A 59 -2.20 0.93 -6.30
N SER A 60 -3.32 0.60 -5.65
CA SER A 60 -3.66 1.11 -4.32
C SER A 60 -2.58 0.72 -3.30
N CYS A 61 -2.09 -0.52 -3.35
CA CYS A 61 -1.03 -0.93 -2.44
C CYS A 61 0.33 -0.31 -2.77
N MET A 62 0.74 -0.28 -4.05
CA MET A 62 2.02 0.32 -4.43
C MET A 62 2.07 1.81 -4.03
N VAL A 63 0.95 2.53 -4.17
CA VAL A 63 0.81 3.90 -3.69
C VAL A 63 0.95 3.99 -2.17
N ALA A 64 0.29 3.10 -1.41
CA ALA A 64 0.41 3.06 0.05
C ALA A 64 1.87 2.81 0.49
N GLN A 65 2.54 1.80 -0.07
CA GLN A 65 3.95 1.53 0.23
C GLN A 65 4.88 2.68 -0.17
N ALA A 66 4.61 3.33 -1.30
CA ALA A 66 5.39 4.49 -1.74
C ALA A 66 5.15 5.74 -0.87
N ALA A 67 3.96 5.85 -0.24
CA ALA A 67 3.61 6.92 0.70
C ALA A 67 4.22 6.68 2.09
N ASP A 68 4.28 5.43 2.53
CA ASP A 68 4.93 5.01 3.78
C ASP A 68 6.47 5.02 3.70
N ASN A 69 7.06 5.50 2.60
CA ASN A 69 8.51 5.60 2.47
C ASN A 69 9.05 6.77 3.31
N PRO A 70 9.73 6.53 4.44
CA PRO A 70 10.29 7.59 5.29
C PRO A 70 11.39 8.39 4.57
N ASN A 71 11.97 7.88 3.48
CA ASN A 71 12.96 8.61 2.69
C ASN A 71 12.36 9.67 1.76
N LYS A 72 11.02 9.83 1.74
CA LYS A 72 10.35 10.97 1.11
C LYS A 72 10.27 12.19 2.04
N GLU A 73 10.70 12.06 3.30
CA GLU A 73 10.88 13.21 4.18
C GLU A 73 11.89 14.19 3.54
N GLN A 74 11.33 15.35 3.16
CA GLN A 74 12.00 16.64 3.01
C GLN A 74 12.91 16.85 1.79
N VAL A 75 12.30 17.33 0.70
CA VAL A 75 12.92 18.40 -0.13
C VAL A 75 12.17 19.75 -0.01
N ALA A 76 11.26 19.88 0.97
CA ALA A 76 10.68 21.16 1.34
C ALA A 76 11.64 21.89 2.30
N GLY A 77 12.76 22.40 1.78
CA GLY A 77 13.74 23.13 2.59
C GLY A 77 15.15 23.25 1.99
N LYS A 78 15.29 23.36 0.67
CA LYS A 78 16.57 23.75 0.06
C LYS A 78 16.43 25.03 -0.75
#